data_AF-A0AAE3ITN1-F1
#
_entry.id   AF-A0AAE3ITN1-F1
#
_cell.length_a   1.000
_cell.length_b   1.000
_cell.length_c   1.000
_cell.angle_alpha   90.00
_cell.angle_beta   90.00
_cell.angle_gamma   90.00
#
_symmetry.space_group_name_H-M   'P 1'
#
loop_
_entity.id
_entity.type
_entity.pdbx_description
1 polymer ?
#
loop_
_entity_poly.entity_id
_entity_poly.type
_entity_poly.pdbx_seq_one_letter_code
_entity_poly.pdbx_strand_id
1 'polypeptide(L)'
;MKQSVSERKTHIDKAEKISVKTQCSLLQISRSSHYYLRVPESDFNLKLMEMIDREFLEHPWKGVPRMVQWLNKDCGLSVNKKRVERLYRLMGISASAPGPNTS
;
A
#
# COMPACT_ATOMS: atom_id res chain seq x y z
N MET A 1 -14.74 24.53 5.58
CA MET A 1 -14.03 23.30 5.18
C MET A 1 -13.48 22.63 6.42
N LYS A 2 -13.66 21.31 6.60
CA LYS A 2 -13.08 20.57 7.73
C LYS A 2 -11.62 20.23 7.37
N GLN A 3 -10.67 20.56 8.25
CA GLN A 3 -9.24 20.24 8.06
C GLN A 3 -9.02 18.72 8.01
N SER A 4 -8.10 18.28 7.14
CA SER A 4 -7.71 16.88 7.04
C SER A 4 -6.95 16.42 8.29
N VAL A 5 -6.86 15.10 8.52
CA VAL A 5 -6.07 14.57 9.67
C VAL A 5 -4.59 14.93 9.54
N SER A 6 -4.06 14.97 8.31
CA SER A 6 -2.67 15.35 8.04
C SER A 6 -2.40 16.79 8.41
N GLU A 7 -3.29 17.72 8.04
CA GLU A 7 -3.21 19.13 8.45
C GLU A 7 -3.29 19.28 9.96
N ARG A 8 -4.20 18.57 10.62
CA ARG A 8 -4.31 18.68 12.09
C ARG A 8 -3.04 18.22 12.80
N LYS A 9 -2.28 17.27 12.24
CA LYS A 9 -1.02 16.81 12.84
C LYS A 9 0.07 17.88 12.84
N THR A 10 0.06 18.84 11.93
CA THR A 10 1.09 19.90 11.88
C THR A 10 0.99 20.89 13.03
N HIS A 11 -0.16 20.93 13.71
CA HIS A 11 -0.39 21.78 14.88
C HIS A 11 0.08 21.16 16.20
N ILE A 12 0.71 19.98 16.18
CA ILE A 12 1.25 19.35 17.39
C ILE A 12 2.72 19.73 17.56
N ASP A 13 3.05 20.37 18.68
CA ASP A 13 4.41 20.77 19.04
C ASP A 13 4.78 20.28 20.45
N LYS A 14 5.98 19.73 20.59
CA LYS A 14 6.52 19.25 21.87
C LYS A 14 6.98 20.39 22.80
N ALA A 15 7.27 21.58 22.26
CA ALA A 15 7.75 22.73 23.03
C ALA A 15 6.61 23.53 23.70
N GLU A 16 5.36 23.15 23.48
CA GLU A 16 4.19 23.83 24.02
C GLU A 16 3.95 23.58 25.52
N LYS A 17 3.24 24.51 26.16
CA LYS A 17 2.90 24.43 27.60
C LYS A 17 1.95 23.26 27.94
N ILE A 18 1.31 22.67 26.94
CA ILE A 18 0.36 21.55 27.08
C ILE A 18 0.94 20.26 26.51
N SER A 19 0.65 19.14 27.16
CA SER A 19 1.17 17.83 26.73
C SER A 19 0.69 17.46 25.32
N VAL A 20 1.51 16.69 24.57
CA VAL A 20 1.13 16.12 23.27
C VAL A 20 -0.18 15.32 23.34
N LYS A 21 -0.47 14.67 24.48
CA LYS A 21 -1.75 13.97 24.72
C LYS A 21 -2.93 14.95 24.67
N THR A 22 -2.82 16.08 25.37
CA THR A 22 -3.85 17.13 25.40
C THR A 22 -4.04 17.72 24.01
N GLN A 23 -2.94 18.03 23.30
CA GLN A 23 -2.99 18.54 21.92
C GLN A 23 -3.68 17.56 20.96
N CYS A 24 -3.33 16.27 21.00
CA CYS A 24 -3.99 15.23 20.21
C CYS A 24 -5.49 15.16 20.50
N SER A 25 -5.90 15.29 21.77
CA SER A 25 -7.32 15.28 22.16
C SER A 25 -8.07 16.50 21.63
N LEU A 26 -7.49 17.71 21.74
CA LEU A 26 -8.09 18.95 21.23
C LEU A 26 -8.23 18.92 19.70
N LEU A 27 -7.21 18.39 19.02
CA LEU A 27 -7.19 18.25 17.57
C LEU A 27 -7.95 17.03 17.06
N GLN A 28 -8.56 16.22 17.93
CA GLN A 28 -9.26 14.97 17.59
C GLN A 28 -8.41 14.02 16.72
N ILE A 29 -7.15 13.81 17.11
CA ILE A 29 -6.20 12.88 16.47
C ILE A 29 -5.87 11.77 17.46
N SER A 30 -5.81 10.52 17.00
CA SER A 30 -5.30 9.44 17.84
C SER A 30 -3.80 9.61 18.07
N ARG A 31 -3.37 9.43 19.33
CA ARG A 31 -1.96 9.53 19.70
C ARG A 31 -1.08 8.61 18.85
N SER A 32 -1.54 7.38 18.58
CA SER A 32 -0.83 6.41 17.73
C SER A 32 -0.61 6.93 16.31
N SER A 33 -1.59 7.62 15.73
CA SER A 33 -1.46 8.21 14.39
C SER A 33 -0.43 9.34 14.37
N HIS A 34 -0.32 10.15 15.43
CA HIS A 34 0.71 11.19 15.52
C HIS A 34 2.13 10.61 15.51
N TYR A 35 2.38 9.52 16.24
CA TYR A 35 3.69 8.86 16.25
C TYR A 35 3.96 7.99 15.03
N TYR A 36 2.92 7.54 14.32
CA TYR A 36 3.10 6.69 13.15
C TYR A 36 3.66 7.49 11.97
N LEU A 37 4.91 7.18 11.61
CA LEU A 37 5.52 7.61 10.36
C LEU A 37 5.14 6.62 9.25
N ARG A 38 4.80 7.14 8.07
CA ARG A 38 4.52 6.29 6.91
C ARG A 38 5.80 5.53 6.55
N VAL A 39 5.72 4.20 6.56
CA VAL A 39 6.82 3.34 6.12
C VAL A 39 6.74 3.26 4.59
N PRO A 40 7.80 3.63 3.85
CA PRO A 40 7.84 3.46 2.41
C PRO A 40 7.82 1.97 2.04
N GLU A 41 7.52 1.67 0.77
CA GLU A 41 7.67 0.31 0.27
C GLU A 41 9.14 -0.10 0.27
N SER A 42 9.40 -1.39 0.51
CA SER A 42 10.77 -1.91 0.47
C SER A 42 11.28 -1.97 -0.97
N ASP A 43 12.60 -1.89 -1.16
CA ASP A 43 13.24 -2.01 -2.48
C ASP A 43 12.82 -3.27 -3.24
N PHE A 44 12.65 -4.37 -2.51
CA PHE A 44 12.15 -5.62 -3.10
C PHE A 44 10.72 -5.49 -3.62
N ASN A 45 9.83 -4.78 -2.90
CA ASN A 45 8.48 -4.54 -3.37
C ASN A 45 8.47 -3.60 -4.57
N LEU A 46 9.34 -2.59 -4.61
CA LEU A 46 9.47 -1.70 -5.76
C LEU A 46 9.89 -2.49 -7.01
N LYS A 47 10.91 -3.35 -6.90
CA LYS A 47 11.31 -4.26 -7.98
C LYS A 47 10.17 -5.18 -8.43
N LEU A 48 9.41 -5.73 -7.48
CA LEU A 48 8.23 -6.55 -7.81
C LEU A 48 7.16 -5.73 -8.54
N MET A 49 6.91 -4.49 -8.12
CA MET A 49 5.95 -3.60 -8.80
C MET A 49 6.40 -3.30 -10.24
N GLU A 50 7.69 -3.02 -10.46
CA GLU A 50 8.24 -2.81 -11.81
C GLU A 50 8.09 -4.05 -12.70
N MET A 51 8.38 -5.24 -12.17
CA MET A 51 8.23 -6.49 -12.93
C MET A 51 6.77 -6.81 -13.24
N ILE A 52 5.88 -6.61 -12.26
CA ILE A 52 4.44 -6.78 -12.43
C ILE A 52 3.92 -5.82 -13.50
N ASP A 53 4.34 -4.55 -13.48
CA ASP A 53 3.90 -3.53 -14.44
C ASP A 53 4.27 -3.94 -15.88
N ARG A 54 5.54 -4.30 -16.11
CA ARG A 54 6.03 -4.75 -17.42
C ARG A 54 5.26 -5.97 -17.92
N GLU A 55 5.11 -6.98 -17.06
CA GLU A 55 4.42 -8.21 -17.43
C GLU A 55 2.92 -7.99 -17.67
N PHE A 56 2.31 -7.06 -16.94
CA PHE A 56 0.89 -6.73 -17.11
C PHE A 56 0.62 -5.93 -18.38
N LEU A 57 1.57 -5.07 -18.81
CA LEU A 57 1.48 -4.37 -20.10
C LEU A 57 1.49 -5.34 -21.29
N GLU A 58 2.28 -6.42 -21.21
CA GLU A 58 2.30 -7.45 -22.24
C GLU A 58 1.10 -8.42 -22.12
N HIS A 59 0.70 -8.74 -20.90
CA HIS A 59 -0.31 -9.76 -20.61
C HIS A 59 -1.39 -9.26 -19.62
N PRO A 60 -2.30 -8.36 -20.04
CA PRO A 60 -3.28 -7.70 -19.15
C PRO A 60 -4.36 -8.64 -18.57
N TRP A 61 -4.43 -9.87 -19.07
CA TRP A 61 -5.29 -10.93 -18.55
C TRP A 61 -4.66 -11.69 -17.37
N LYS A 62 -3.39 -11.44 -17.01
CA LYS A 62 -2.73 -12.10 -15.87
C LYS A 62 -3.21 -11.52 -14.54
N GLY A 63 -4.20 -12.18 -13.95
CA GLY A 63 -4.57 -11.98 -12.56
C GLY A 63 -3.51 -12.46 -11.58
N VAL A 64 -3.69 -12.13 -10.31
CA VAL A 64 -2.79 -12.48 -9.20
C VAL A 64 -2.31 -13.94 -9.25
N PRO A 65 -3.15 -14.96 -9.47
CA PRO A 65 -2.68 -16.35 -9.52
C PRO A 65 -1.65 -16.61 -10.63
N ARG A 66 -1.87 -16.04 -11.82
CA ARG A 66 -0.96 -16.22 -12.97
C ARG A 66 0.31 -15.40 -12.81
N MET A 67 0.20 -14.19 -12.26
CA MET A 67 1.38 -13.36 -11.97
C MET A 67 2.27 -13.97 -10.89
N VAL A 68 1.69 -14.54 -9.83
CA VAL A 68 2.44 -15.28 -8.81
C VAL A 68 3.17 -16.47 -9.44
N GLN A 69 2.51 -17.21 -10.32
CA GLN A 69 3.17 -18.32 -11.02
C GLN A 69 4.33 -17.84 -11.88
N TRP A 70 4.13 -16.76 -12.64
CA TRP A 70 5.18 -16.18 -13.48
C TRP A 70 6.38 -15.70 -12.65
N LEU A 71 6.15 -14.91 -11.60
CA LEU A 71 7.20 -14.46 -10.69
C LEU A 71 7.98 -15.62 -10.08
N ASN A 72 7.30 -16.70 -9.66
CA ASN A 72 7.96 -17.85 -9.03
C ASN A 72 8.67 -18.77 -10.02
N LYS A 73 8.06 -19.07 -11.17
CA LYS A 73 8.55 -20.09 -12.11
C LYS A 73 9.45 -19.51 -13.18
N ASP A 74 9.03 -18.42 -13.80
CA ASP A 74 9.74 -17.80 -14.92
C ASP A 74 10.83 -16.84 -14.41
N CYS A 75 10.57 -16.11 -13.31
CA CYS A 75 11.55 -15.19 -12.72
C CYS A 75 12.35 -15.78 -11.55
N GLY A 76 11.99 -16.95 -11.05
CA GLY A 76 12.66 -17.61 -9.92
C GLY A 76 12.52 -16.88 -8.56
N LEU A 77 11.55 -15.96 -8.43
CA LEU A 77 11.31 -15.17 -7.24
C LEU A 77 10.32 -15.90 -6.33
N SER A 78 10.79 -16.46 -5.21
CA SER A 78 9.94 -17.15 -4.21
C SER A 78 9.02 -16.15 -3.49
N VAL A 79 7.87 -15.83 -4.11
CA VAL A 79 6.93 -14.79 -3.67
C VAL A 79 5.58 -15.37 -3.23
N ASN A 80 5.08 -14.86 -2.11
CA ASN A 80 3.78 -15.24 -1.58
C ASN A 80 2.65 -14.54 -2.34
N LYS A 81 1.57 -15.27 -2.64
CA LYS A 81 0.33 -14.75 -3.25
C LYS A 81 -0.21 -13.49 -2.54
N LYS A 82 -0.24 -13.47 -1.21
CA LYS A 82 -0.75 -12.32 -0.44
C LYS A 82 0.05 -11.03 -0.68
N ARG A 83 1.36 -11.17 -0.93
CA ARG A 83 2.23 -10.03 -1.27
C ARG A 83 1.82 -9.46 -2.62
N VAL A 84 1.74 -10.30 -3.65
CA VAL A 84 1.36 -9.89 -5.01
C VAL A 84 -0.04 -9.29 -5.04
N GLU A 85 -1.00 -9.88 -4.32
CA GLU A 85 -2.36 -9.34 -4.20
C GLU A 85 -2.40 -7.92 -3.61
N ARG A 86 -1.62 -7.67 -2.55
CA ARG A 86 -1.49 -6.33 -1.96
C ARG A 86 -0.87 -5.35 -2.95
N LEU A 87 0.18 -5.75 -3.68
CA LEU A 87 0.83 -4.91 -4.68
C LEU A 87 -0.13 -4.56 -5.83
N TYR A 88 -0.91 -5.52 -6.33
CA TYR A 88 -1.96 -5.27 -7.33
C TYR A 88 -2.94 -4.19 -6.87
N ARG A 89 -3.43 -4.29 -5.62
CA ARG A 89 -4.34 -3.30 -5.04
C ARG A 89 -3.70 -1.93 -4.91
N LEU A 90 -2.43 -1.86 -4.50
CA LEU A 90 -1.69 -0.60 -4.39
C LEU A 90 -1.45 0.06 -5.75
N MET A 91 -1.18 -0.74 -6.78
CA MET A 91 -0.97 -0.27 -8.15
C MET A 91 -2.28 0.00 -8.90
N GLY A 92 -3.43 -0.40 -8.36
CA GLY A 92 -4.72 -0.25 -9.03
C GLY A 92 -4.93 -1.21 -10.21
N ILE A 93 -4.19 -2.32 -10.26
CA ILE A 93 -4.24 -3.30 -11.35
C ILE A 93 -5.37 -4.30 -11.10
N SER A 94 -6.19 -4.52 -12.12
CA SER A 94 -7.16 -5.62 -12.18
C SER A 94 -7.03 -6.34 -13.51
N ALA A 95 -6.98 -7.67 -13.48
CA ALA A 95 -6.97 -8.45 -14.71
C ALA A 95 -8.30 -8.36 -15.44
N SER A 96 -8.25 -8.35 -16.76
CA SER A 96 -9.42 -8.34 -17.64
C SER A 96 -10.17 -9.69 -17.70
N ALA A 97 -9.56 -10.76 -17.20
CA ALA A 97 -10.14 -12.09 -17.23
C ALA A 97 -11.34 -12.20 -16.26
N PRO A 98 -12.40 -12.95 -16.63
CA PRO A 98 -13.53 -13.19 -15.74
C PRO A 98 -13.06 -13.83 -14.42
N GLY A 99 -13.71 -13.42 -13.33
CA GLY A 99 -13.48 -14.00 -12.02
C GLY A 99 -13.90 -15.47 -11.97
N PRO A 100 -13.50 -16.20 -10.92
CA PRO A 100 -14.02 -17.54 -10.69
C PRO A 100 -15.55 -17.50 -10.61
N ASN A 101 -16.22 -18.40 -11.33
CA ASN A 101 -17.69 -18.51 -11.45
C ASN A 101 -18.39 -17.41 -12.27
N THR A 102 -17.67 -16.70 -13.14
CA THR A 102 -18.26 -15.90 -14.22
C THR A 102 -18.01 -16.62 -15.55
N SER A 103 -18.95 -17.47 -15.96
CA SER A 103 -19.03 -18.09 -17.30
C SER A 103 -20.08 -17.39 -18.13
#